data_AF-A0A7Y2ZZ54-F1
#
_entry.id   AF-A0A7Y2ZZ54-F1
#
_cell.length_a   1.000
_cell.length_b   1.000
_cell.length_c   1.000
_cell.angle_alpha   90.00
_cell.angle_beta   90.00
_cell.angle_gamma   90.00
#
_symmetry.space_group_name_H-M   'P 1'
#
loop_
_entity.id
_entity.type
_entity.pdbx_description
1 polymer ?
#
loop_
_entity_poly.entity_id
_entity_poly.type
_entity_poly.pdbx_seq_one_letter_code
_entity_poly.pdbx_strand_id
1 'polypeptide(L)'
;SFSDGSFKSTTHQAKLVQVEEALLESDLDSSSAGVLFKIICSIVHHAETQKYGCTIVVDLNEQPVSISGQKLEHPLDLQQPKVLDLTKSLSKIDGALHVSNDLKLHGFACLLDGRSIPGEDRSRGARYNSALRFTAVHDKLMVVVVSSDRPVSIIQEGIELSAQCELEPVPSYIDKPTTLEAWIDESGI
;
A
#
# COMPACT_ATOMS: atom_id res chain seq x y z
N SER A 1 23.67 9.81 9.10
CA SER A 1 24.76 10.77 8.85
C SER A 1 24.14 11.98 8.16
N PHE A 2 24.35 13.18 8.69
CA PHE A 2 23.82 14.40 8.10
C PHE A 2 24.79 14.88 7.03
N SER A 3 24.41 14.67 5.78
CA SER A 3 25.05 15.29 4.62
C SER A 3 23.98 15.43 3.55
N ASP A 4 23.67 16.67 3.19
CA ASP A 4 22.96 17.07 1.97
C ASP A 4 21.43 17.08 1.97
N GLY A 5 20.80 17.59 3.04
CA GLY A 5 19.39 18.02 3.05
C GLY A 5 18.33 16.93 2.80
N SER A 6 18.75 15.70 2.50
CA SER A 6 17.92 14.54 2.27
C SER A 6 18.10 13.56 3.41
N PHE A 7 17.01 13.26 4.11
CA PHE A 7 17.01 12.25 5.16
C PHE A 7 17.18 10.86 4.52
N LYS A 8 18.43 10.41 4.37
CA LYS A 8 18.73 9.01 4.03
C LYS A 8 18.79 8.20 5.32
N SER A 9 17.64 7.64 5.69
CA SER A 9 17.57 6.60 6.72
C SER A 9 18.49 5.45 6.32
N THR A 10 19.46 5.12 7.17
CA THR A 10 20.41 4.01 6.93
C THR A 10 19.79 2.63 7.18
N THR A 11 18.55 2.59 7.66
CA THR A 11 17.67 1.42 7.64
C THR A 11 16.86 1.47 6.34
N HIS A 12 17.21 0.61 5.38
CA HIS A 12 16.59 0.49 4.05
C HIS A 12 15.22 -0.23 4.10
N GLN A 13 14.40 0.04 5.12
CA GLN A 13 13.07 -0.53 5.27
C GLN A 13 12.02 0.39 4.65
N ALA A 14 11.03 -0.19 3.97
CA ALA A 14 9.89 0.58 3.47
C ALA A 14 9.17 1.29 4.64
N LYS A 15 8.95 2.60 4.50
CA LYS A 15 8.25 3.40 5.51
C LYS A 15 6.72 3.23 5.47
N LEU A 16 6.17 2.60 4.42
CA LEU A 16 4.76 2.26 4.26
C LEU A 16 3.78 3.40 4.57
N VAL A 17 4.18 4.65 4.28
CA VAL A 17 3.39 5.86 4.60
C VAL A 17 2.00 5.79 3.96
N GLN A 18 1.91 5.31 2.72
CA GLN A 18 0.63 5.16 2.00
C GLN A 18 -0.32 4.17 2.69
N VAL A 19 0.22 3.15 3.35
CA VAL A 19 -0.61 2.21 4.13
C VAL A 19 -1.14 2.91 5.38
N GLU A 20 -0.30 3.68 6.06
CA GLU A 20 -0.70 4.44 7.24
C GLU A 20 -1.78 5.47 6.90
N GLU A 21 -1.58 6.25 5.82
CA GLU A 21 -2.55 7.23 5.32
C GLU A 21 -3.89 6.59 4.97
N ALA A 22 -3.89 5.52 4.17
CA ALA A 22 -5.15 4.86 3.80
C ALA A 22 -5.88 4.21 4.97
N LEU A 23 -5.15 3.72 5.99
CA LEU A 23 -5.77 3.22 7.22
C LEU A 23 -6.37 4.36 8.06
N LEU A 24 -5.75 5.54 8.08
CA LEU A 24 -6.29 6.73 8.75
C LEU A 24 -7.51 7.30 8.05
N GLU A 25 -7.60 7.16 6.72
CA GLU A 25 -8.76 7.58 5.91
C GLU A 25 -9.92 6.57 5.93
N SER A 26 -9.69 5.36 6.46
CA SER A 26 -10.70 4.31 6.54
C SER A 26 -11.69 4.50 7.69
N ASP A 27 -12.79 3.74 7.67
CA ASP A 27 -13.80 3.70 8.74
C ASP A 27 -13.31 2.99 10.04
N LEU A 28 -12.05 2.53 10.07
CA LEU A 28 -11.48 1.78 11.19
C LEU A 28 -11.15 2.70 12.38
N ASP A 29 -11.38 2.24 13.61
CA ASP A 29 -10.98 3.01 14.78
C ASP A 29 -9.45 3.16 14.86
N SER A 30 -8.98 4.28 15.40
CA SER A 30 -7.54 4.62 15.39
C SER A 30 -6.66 3.59 16.13
N SER A 31 -7.22 2.88 17.11
CA SER A 31 -6.47 1.83 17.83
C SER A 31 -6.27 0.62 16.92
N SER A 32 -7.35 0.10 16.32
CA SER A 32 -7.28 -1.02 15.37
C SER A 32 -6.46 -0.68 14.13
N ALA A 33 -6.60 0.53 13.57
CA ALA A 33 -5.78 1.01 12.46
C ALA A 33 -4.27 0.98 12.80
N GLY A 34 -3.89 1.46 13.98
CA GLY A 34 -2.51 1.43 14.45
C GLY A 34 -1.97 0.01 14.67
N VAL A 35 -2.81 -0.93 15.12
CA VAL A 35 -2.42 -2.34 15.26
C VAL A 35 -2.28 -3.03 13.90
N LEU A 36 -3.25 -2.83 13.00
CA LEU A 36 -3.23 -3.36 11.64
C LEU A 36 -2.00 -2.86 10.87
N PHE A 37 -1.68 -1.58 10.97
CA PHE A 37 -0.47 -0.99 10.39
C PHE A 37 0.80 -1.71 10.86
N LYS A 38 0.93 -1.95 12.18
CA LYS A 38 2.07 -2.68 12.75
C LYS A 38 2.15 -4.13 12.27
N ILE A 39 1.01 -4.81 12.13
CA ILE A 39 0.94 -6.17 11.57
C ILE A 39 1.48 -6.17 10.12
N ILE A 40 0.98 -5.28 9.27
CA ILE A 40 1.39 -5.16 7.86
C ILE A 40 2.90 -4.86 7.78
N CYS A 41 3.38 -3.87 8.53
CA CYS A 41 4.81 -3.54 8.63
C CYS A 41 5.65 -4.77 9.02
N SER A 42 5.21 -5.53 10.02
CA SER A 42 5.93 -6.72 10.49
C SER A 42 6.08 -7.78 9.40
N ILE A 43 5.04 -7.98 8.58
CA ILE A 43 5.05 -8.94 7.48
C ILE A 43 5.92 -8.42 6.33
N VAL A 44 5.77 -7.15 5.93
CA VAL A 44 6.54 -6.53 4.85
C VAL A 44 8.03 -6.50 5.18
N HIS A 45 8.40 -6.00 6.36
CA HIS A 45 9.81 -5.92 6.77
C HIS A 45 10.44 -7.31 6.89
N HIS A 46 9.66 -8.33 7.28
CA HIS A 46 10.14 -9.71 7.27
C HIS A 46 10.45 -10.18 5.84
N ALA A 47 9.56 -9.91 4.89
CA ALA A 47 9.77 -10.24 3.47
C ALA A 47 10.98 -9.51 2.87
N GLU A 48 11.12 -8.20 3.13
CA GLU A 48 12.29 -7.41 2.71
C GLU A 48 13.60 -7.97 3.28
N THR A 49 13.61 -8.26 4.59
CA THR A 49 14.79 -8.79 5.29
C THR A 49 15.21 -10.15 4.76
N GLN A 50 14.23 -11.01 4.45
CA GLN A 50 14.45 -12.36 3.94
C GLN A 50 14.55 -12.41 2.41
N LYS A 51 14.43 -11.26 1.72
CA LYS A 51 14.58 -11.08 0.26
C LYS A 51 13.67 -11.98 -0.59
N TYR A 52 12.39 -12.05 -0.23
CA TYR A 52 11.37 -12.68 -1.07
C TYR A 52 10.22 -11.72 -1.34
N GLY A 53 9.52 -11.94 -2.45
CA GLY A 53 8.32 -11.17 -2.77
C GLY A 53 7.07 -11.80 -2.15
N CYS A 54 6.14 -10.97 -1.70
CA CYS A 54 4.87 -11.40 -1.13
C CYS A 54 3.75 -10.43 -1.49
N THR A 55 2.50 -10.89 -1.35
CA THR A 55 1.31 -10.08 -1.58
C THR A 55 0.44 -10.13 -0.34
N ILE A 56 -0.06 -8.99 0.11
CA ILE A 56 -0.95 -8.87 1.27
C ILE A 56 -2.18 -8.11 0.81
N VAL A 57 -3.33 -8.77 0.86
CA VAL A 57 -4.64 -8.17 0.76
C VAL A 57 -5.02 -7.66 2.14
N VAL A 58 -5.29 -6.36 2.24
CA VAL A 58 -5.78 -5.67 3.43
C VAL A 58 -7.24 -5.32 3.19
N ASP A 59 -8.12 -6.13 3.76
CA ASP A 59 -9.56 -6.07 3.55
C ASP A 59 -10.24 -5.22 4.63
N LEU A 60 -10.70 -4.04 4.25
CA LEU A 60 -11.32 -3.07 5.15
C LEU A 60 -12.85 -3.15 5.16
N ASN A 61 -13.45 -4.15 4.48
CA ASN A 61 -14.89 -4.37 4.51
C ASN A 61 -15.36 -4.82 5.91
N GLU A 62 -16.56 -4.41 6.31
CA GLU A 62 -17.19 -4.91 7.57
C GLU A 62 -17.30 -6.45 7.60
N GLN A 63 -17.50 -7.06 6.42
CA GLN A 63 -17.44 -8.50 6.23
C GLN A 63 -16.36 -8.81 5.19
N PRO A 64 -15.35 -9.62 5.54
CA PRO A 64 -14.27 -9.95 4.61
C PRO A 64 -14.78 -10.55 3.31
N VAL A 65 -14.23 -10.10 2.19
CA VAL A 65 -14.58 -10.62 0.86
C VAL A 65 -14.10 -12.06 0.71
N SER A 66 -14.88 -12.88 0.02
CA SER A 66 -14.49 -14.25 -0.27
C SER A 66 -13.47 -14.30 -1.40
N ILE A 67 -12.20 -14.55 -1.08
CA ILE A 67 -11.12 -14.71 -2.07
C ILE A 67 -10.83 -16.21 -2.27
N SER A 68 -10.64 -16.63 -3.52
CA SER A 68 -10.18 -17.99 -3.85
C SER A 68 -8.79 -18.23 -3.25
N GLY A 69 -8.55 -19.37 -2.60
CA GLY A 69 -7.28 -19.66 -1.92
C GLY A 69 -7.44 -20.66 -0.78
N GLN A 70 -6.43 -20.75 0.09
CA GLN A 70 -6.50 -21.55 1.32
C GLN A 70 -7.21 -20.74 2.40
N LYS A 71 -8.52 -20.95 2.52
CA LYS A 71 -9.35 -20.30 3.54
C LYS A 71 -9.21 -21.00 4.89
N LEU A 72 -9.12 -20.21 5.94
CA LEU A 72 -9.11 -20.71 7.31
C LEU A 72 -10.57 -20.78 7.81
N GLU A 73 -10.98 -21.97 8.27
CA GLU A 73 -12.31 -22.14 8.90
C GLU A 73 -12.48 -21.23 10.13
N HIS A 74 -11.38 -21.02 10.84
CA HIS A 74 -11.28 -20.08 11.95
C HIS A 74 -10.15 -19.08 11.66
N PRO A 75 -10.47 -17.82 11.37
CA PRO A 75 -9.46 -16.79 11.16
C PRO A 75 -8.53 -16.66 12.36
N LEU A 76 -7.23 -16.48 12.10
CA LEU A 76 -6.20 -16.50 13.14
C LEU A 76 -5.87 -15.07 13.60
N ASP A 77 -5.88 -14.84 14.91
CA ASP A 77 -5.60 -13.54 15.52
C ASP A 77 -4.12 -13.13 15.40
N LEU A 78 -3.85 -12.11 14.59
CA LEU A 78 -2.49 -11.64 14.27
C LEU A 78 -1.86 -10.82 15.39
N GLN A 79 -2.62 -10.47 16.43
CA GLN A 79 -2.06 -9.85 17.63
C GLN A 79 -1.24 -10.85 18.46
N GLN A 80 -1.46 -12.14 18.26
CA GLN A 80 -0.70 -13.19 18.91
C GLN A 80 0.66 -13.38 18.22
N PRO A 81 1.80 -13.21 18.91
CA PRO A 81 3.12 -13.24 18.27
C PRO A 81 3.41 -14.52 17.48
N LYS A 82 3.00 -15.69 17.99
CA LYS A 82 3.19 -16.98 17.31
C LYS A 82 2.38 -17.09 16.01
N VAL A 83 1.18 -16.51 15.98
CA VAL A 83 0.32 -16.49 14.79
C VAL A 83 0.89 -15.53 13.76
N LEU A 84 1.39 -14.37 14.21
CA LEU A 84 2.07 -13.42 13.32
C LEU A 84 3.33 -14.03 12.69
N ASP A 85 4.11 -14.80 13.45
CA ASP A 85 5.30 -15.50 12.92
C ASP A 85 4.95 -16.64 11.96
N LEU A 86 3.87 -17.37 12.23
CA LEU A 86 3.29 -18.30 11.25
C LEU A 86 2.88 -17.57 9.97
N THR A 87 2.20 -16.43 10.09
CA THR A 87 1.74 -15.62 8.95
C THR A 87 2.89 -15.11 8.11
N LYS A 88 3.99 -14.66 8.74
CA LYS A 88 5.25 -14.32 8.05
C LYS A 88 5.82 -15.51 7.27
N SER A 89 5.71 -16.72 7.82
CA SER A 89 6.16 -17.94 7.14
C SER A 89 5.26 -18.27 5.94
N LEU A 90 3.94 -18.11 6.08
CA LEU A 90 2.95 -18.31 5.02
C LEU A 90 3.09 -17.29 3.89
N SER A 91 3.59 -16.08 4.13
CA SER A 91 3.75 -15.06 3.08
C SER A 91 4.78 -15.41 2.01
N LYS A 92 5.58 -16.47 2.19
CA LYS A 92 6.48 -17.04 1.17
C LYS A 92 5.75 -17.92 0.16
N ILE A 93 4.54 -18.38 0.48
CA ILE A 93 3.74 -19.22 -0.39
C ILE A 93 3.23 -18.35 -1.56
N ASP A 94 3.14 -18.95 -2.75
CA ASP A 94 2.64 -18.22 -3.91
C ASP A 94 1.16 -17.86 -3.78
N GLY A 95 0.81 -16.66 -4.22
CA GLY A 95 -0.48 -16.01 -3.96
C GLY A 95 -0.38 -14.90 -2.90
N ALA A 96 -1.52 -14.56 -2.30
CA ALA A 96 -1.62 -13.49 -1.31
C ALA A 96 -2.04 -13.98 0.08
N LEU A 97 -1.66 -13.22 1.10
CA LEU A 97 -2.27 -13.28 2.43
C LEU A 97 -3.55 -12.43 2.43
N HIS A 98 -4.61 -12.92 3.08
CA HIS A 98 -5.83 -12.15 3.29
C HIS A 98 -5.95 -11.75 4.76
N VAL A 99 -5.62 -10.50 5.03
CA VAL A 99 -5.70 -9.86 6.35
C VAL A 99 -6.88 -8.91 6.34
N SER A 100 -7.71 -8.91 7.39
CA SER A 100 -8.88 -8.04 7.48
C SER A 100 -8.79 -7.02 8.62
N ASN A 101 -9.70 -6.05 8.63
CA ASN A 101 -9.87 -5.03 9.66
C ASN A 101 -10.09 -5.60 11.08
N ASP A 102 -10.52 -6.87 11.20
CA ASP A 102 -10.66 -7.57 12.47
C ASP A 102 -9.33 -8.08 13.07
N LEU A 103 -8.20 -7.67 12.47
CA LEU A 103 -6.84 -8.00 12.88
C LEU A 103 -6.52 -9.50 12.74
N LYS A 104 -7.21 -10.21 11.85
CA LYS A 104 -7.01 -11.65 11.64
C LYS A 104 -6.54 -11.98 10.23
N LEU A 105 -5.89 -13.15 10.13
CA LEU A 105 -5.63 -13.83 8.87
C LEU A 105 -6.84 -14.70 8.52
N HIS A 106 -7.49 -14.42 7.40
CA HIS A 106 -8.65 -15.16 6.89
C HIS A 106 -8.24 -16.24 5.87
N GLY A 107 -7.12 -16.03 5.18
CA GLY A 107 -6.61 -17.00 4.20
C GLY A 107 -5.19 -16.69 3.74
N PHE A 108 -4.61 -17.66 3.04
CA PHE A 108 -3.30 -17.55 2.41
C PHE A 108 -3.31 -18.24 1.04
N ALA A 109 -2.25 -18.03 0.25
CA ALA A 109 -2.21 -18.48 -1.15
C ALA A 109 -3.46 -18.02 -1.94
N CYS A 110 -3.95 -16.82 -1.63
CA CYS A 110 -5.13 -16.24 -2.26
C CYS A 110 -4.81 -15.84 -3.70
N LEU A 111 -5.74 -16.16 -4.60
CA LEU A 111 -5.67 -15.83 -6.02
C LEU A 111 -6.39 -14.50 -6.25
N LEU A 112 -5.63 -13.52 -6.72
CA LEU A 112 -6.14 -12.20 -7.05
C LEU A 112 -6.59 -12.17 -8.50
N ASP A 113 -7.81 -12.64 -8.72
CA ASP A 113 -8.46 -12.66 -10.02
C ASP A 113 -9.05 -11.28 -10.36
N GLY A 114 -9.07 -10.90 -11.63
CA GLY A 114 -9.68 -9.64 -12.04
C GLY A 114 -9.69 -9.50 -13.55
N ARG A 115 -10.50 -8.56 -14.06
CA ARG A 115 -10.52 -8.24 -15.48
C ARG A 115 -9.29 -7.42 -15.84
N SER A 116 -8.86 -7.51 -17.09
CA SER A 116 -7.78 -6.65 -17.57
C SER A 116 -8.19 -5.19 -17.51
N ILE A 117 -7.26 -4.32 -17.11
CA ILE A 117 -7.47 -2.88 -17.01
C ILE A 117 -6.42 -2.13 -17.87
N PRO A 118 -6.72 -0.92 -18.36
CA PRO A 118 -5.75 -0.15 -19.15
C PRO A 118 -4.45 0.21 -18.41
N GLY A 119 -4.49 0.33 -17.07
CA GLY A 119 -3.35 0.72 -16.23
C GLY A 119 -2.34 -0.39 -15.93
N GLU A 120 -2.42 -1.55 -16.58
CA GLU A 120 -1.47 -2.63 -16.37
C GLU A 120 -0.08 -2.32 -16.95
N ASP A 121 0.96 -2.74 -16.23
CA ASP A 121 2.35 -2.61 -16.65
C ASP A 121 3.04 -3.98 -16.71
N ARG A 122 3.30 -4.44 -17.94
CA ARG A 122 3.95 -5.73 -18.21
C ARG A 122 5.36 -5.83 -17.61
N SER A 123 6.01 -4.71 -17.31
CA SER A 123 7.34 -4.68 -16.71
C SER A 123 7.35 -4.93 -15.19
N ARG A 124 6.22 -4.69 -14.50
CA ARG A 124 6.11 -4.77 -13.03
C ARG A 124 5.75 -6.16 -12.49
N GLY A 125 5.50 -7.13 -13.37
CA GLY A 125 5.31 -8.54 -13.03
C GLY A 125 3.88 -8.93 -12.61
N ALA A 126 3.68 -10.22 -12.35
CA ALA A 126 2.34 -10.79 -12.15
C ALA A 126 1.65 -10.32 -10.85
N ARG A 127 2.36 -10.29 -9.71
CA ARG A 127 1.78 -9.87 -8.42
C ARG A 127 1.25 -8.44 -8.46
N TYR A 128 2.02 -7.53 -9.05
CA TYR A 128 1.63 -6.14 -9.25
C TYR A 128 0.38 -6.02 -10.14
N ASN A 129 0.39 -6.65 -11.32
CA ASN A 129 -0.77 -6.56 -12.23
C ASN A 129 -2.02 -7.25 -11.69
N SER A 130 -1.87 -8.38 -10.97
CA SER A 130 -3.00 -9.02 -10.30
C SER A 130 -3.57 -8.13 -9.19
N ALA A 131 -2.73 -7.44 -8.43
CA ALA A 131 -3.18 -6.48 -7.43
C ALA A 131 -3.97 -5.33 -8.07
N LEU A 132 -3.49 -4.73 -9.16
CA LEU A 132 -4.22 -3.69 -9.91
C LEU A 132 -5.61 -4.16 -10.35
N ARG A 133 -5.69 -5.34 -10.98
CA ARG A 133 -6.97 -5.87 -11.46
C ARG A 133 -7.94 -6.20 -10.33
N PHE A 134 -7.43 -6.70 -9.21
CA PHE A 134 -8.23 -7.10 -8.06
C PHE A 134 -8.80 -5.88 -7.32
N THR A 135 -7.99 -4.85 -7.06
CA THR A 135 -8.48 -3.64 -6.38
C THR A 135 -9.38 -2.78 -7.25
N ALA A 136 -9.27 -2.86 -8.58
CA ALA A 136 -10.16 -2.14 -9.50
C ALA A 136 -11.66 -2.56 -9.41
N VAL A 137 -11.96 -3.67 -8.74
CA VAL A 137 -13.34 -4.14 -8.51
C VAL A 137 -13.67 -4.27 -7.02
N HIS A 138 -12.77 -3.84 -6.13
CA HIS A 138 -12.87 -3.96 -4.68
C HIS A 138 -12.41 -2.67 -3.99
N ASP A 139 -13.32 -1.69 -3.89
CA ASP A 139 -13.02 -0.31 -3.46
C ASP A 139 -12.57 -0.22 -1.99
N LYS A 140 -13.06 -1.12 -1.13
CA LYS A 140 -12.72 -1.17 0.31
C LYS A 140 -11.54 -2.12 0.61
N LEU A 141 -10.64 -2.28 -0.33
CA LEU A 141 -9.51 -3.19 -0.21
C LEU A 141 -8.25 -2.57 -0.76
N MET A 142 -7.16 -2.74 -0.02
CA MET A 142 -5.82 -2.38 -0.45
C MET A 142 -4.98 -3.64 -0.63
N VAL A 143 -4.08 -3.63 -1.61
CA VAL A 143 -3.10 -4.69 -1.80
C VAL A 143 -1.69 -4.13 -1.68
N VAL A 144 -0.91 -4.71 -0.78
CA VAL A 144 0.51 -4.42 -0.60
C VAL A 144 1.32 -5.50 -1.29
N VAL A 145 2.11 -5.12 -2.29
CA VAL A 145 2.99 -6.00 -3.06
C VAL A 145 4.43 -5.70 -2.67
N VAL A 146 5.11 -6.68 -2.09
CA VAL A 146 6.55 -6.63 -1.83
C VAL A 146 7.24 -7.34 -2.99
N SER A 147 8.11 -6.61 -3.70
CA SER A 147 8.95 -7.23 -4.72
C SER A 147 10.27 -7.75 -4.13
N SER A 148 10.79 -8.84 -4.69
CA SER A 148 12.10 -9.38 -4.29
C SER A 148 13.26 -8.43 -4.61
N ASP A 149 13.08 -7.50 -5.54
CA ASP A 149 14.06 -6.49 -5.96
C ASP A 149 13.90 -5.12 -5.27
N ARG A 150 13.08 -5.07 -4.21
CA ARG A 150 12.98 -4.04 -3.15
C ARG A 150 12.04 -2.83 -3.30
N PRO A 151 11.29 -2.55 -4.38
CA PRO A 151 10.14 -1.67 -4.26
C PRO A 151 8.99 -2.41 -3.57
N VAL A 152 8.36 -1.73 -2.60
CA VAL A 152 7.03 -2.09 -2.10
C VAL A 152 6.02 -1.20 -2.82
N SER A 153 5.02 -1.81 -3.42
CA SER A 153 3.92 -1.14 -4.10
C SER A 153 2.65 -1.28 -3.28
N ILE A 154 1.94 -0.17 -3.09
CA ILE A 154 0.65 -0.13 -2.41
C ILE A 154 -0.38 0.17 -3.48
N ILE A 155 -1.40 -0.66 -3.61
CA ILE A 155 -2.36 -0.58 -4.70
C ILE A 155 -3.78 -0.57 -4.11
N GLN A 156 -4.61 0.36 -4.57
CA GLN A 156 -6.00 0.52 -4.16
C GLN A 156 -6.80 1.08 -5.35
N GLU A 157 -8.07 0.68 -5.51
CA GLU A 157 -8.94 1.18 -6.60
C GLU A 157 -8.32 1.08 -8.02
N GLY A 158 -7.50 0.05 -8.26
CA GLY A 158 -6.84 -0.16 -9.55
C GLY A 158 -5.70 0.80 -9.88
N ILE A 159 -5.20 1.55 -8.89
CA ILE A 159 -4.05 2.47 -9.02
C ILE A 159 -2.98 2.17 -7.98
N GLU A 160 -1.71 2.40 -8.32
CA GLU A 160 -0.61 2.38 -7.34
C GLU A 160 -0.59 3.71 -6.58
N LEU A 161 -0.70 3.65 -5.25
CA LEU A 161 -0.52 4.79 -4.37
C LEU A 161 0.98 5.09 -4.31
N SER A 162 1.42 6.15 -4.99
CA SER A 162 2.80 6.62 -4.94
C SER A 162 2.89 7.90 -4.10
N ALA A 163 3.99 8.06 -3.37
CA ALA A 163 4.29 9.32 -2.67
C ALA A 163 4.65 10.47 -3.65
N GLN A 164 4.86 10.13 -4.92
CA GLN A 164 5.32 11.04 -5.95
C GLN A 164 4.08 11.56 -6.66
N CYS A 165 3.73 12.81 -6.36
CA CYS A 165 2.74 13.53 -7.14
C CYS A 165 3.28 13.67 -8.58
N GLU A 166 2.79 12.82 -9.50
CA GLU A 166 3.06 12.91 -10.94
C GLU A 166 2.23 14.03 -11.60
N LEU A 167 2.00 15.14 -10.89
CA LEU A 167 1.59 16.35 -11.58
C LEU A 167 2.76 16.70 -12.49
N GLU A 168 2.58 16.50 -13.80
CA GLU A 168 3.50 17.09 -14.76
C GLU A 168 3.59 18.57 -14.41
N PRO A 169 4.81 19.11 -14.16
CA PRO A 169 4.95 20.51 -13.90
C PRO A 169 4.34 21.25 -15.08
N VAL A 170 3.23 21.95 -14.83
CA VAL A 170 2.64 22.85 -15.82
C VAL A 170 3.79 23.71 -16.32
N PRO A 171 4.07 23.78 -17.64
CA PRO A 171 5.17 24.56 -18.17
C PRO A 171 5.09 25.97 -17.59
N SER A 172 6.01 26.28 -16.68
CA SER A 172 5.99 27.52 -15.93
C SER A 172 6.52 28.63 -16.84
N TYR A 173 5.72 29.05 -17.81
CA TYR A 173 5.75 30.45 -18.21
C TYR A 173 4.79 31.19 -17.30
N ILE A 174 5.23 31.37 -16.05
CA ILE A 174 4.62 32.36 -15.18
C ILE A 174 5.15 33.69 -15.71
N ASP A 175 4.29 34.44 -16.40
CA ASP A 175 4.56 35.85 -16.66
C ASP A 175 4.98 36.49 -15.34
N LYS A 176 6.10 37.20 -15.34
CA LYS A 176 6.70 37.78 -14.14
C LYS A 176 5.58 38.47 -13.35
N PRO A 177 5.27 38.02 -12.11
CA PRO A 177 4.14 38.57 -11.40
C PRO A 177 4.33 40.08 -11.28
N THR A 178 3.28 40.84 -11.60
CA THR A 178 3.27 42.30 -11.49
C THR A 178 3.70 42.67 -10.08
N THR A 179 4.64 43.61 -9.96
CA THR A 179 5.09 44.02 -8.63
C THR A 179 3.96 44.74 -7.90
N LEU A 180 4.00 44.72 -6.57
CA LEU A 180 2.95 45.31 -5.75
C LEU A 180 2.78 46.80 -6.07
N GLU A 181 3.87 47.48 -6.40
CA GLU A 181 3.87 48.90 -6.79
C GLU A 181 3.09 49.12 -8.11
N ALA A 182 3.36 48.30 -9.12
CA ALA A 182 2.66 48.39 -10.42
C ALA A 182 1.17 48.04 -10.30
N TRP A 183 0.80 47.13 -9.40
CA TRP A 183 -0.60 46.81 -9.14
C TRP A 183 -1.36 47.95 -8.45
N ILE A 184 -0.71 48.67 -7.54
CA ILE A 184 -1.29 49.84 -6.86
C ILE A 184 -1.54 50.97 -7.87
N ASP A 185 -0.56 51.23 -8.74
CA ASP A 185 -0.69 52.25 -9.80
C ASP A 185 -1.80 51.91 -10.81
N GLU A 186 -1.98 50.63 -11.16
CA GLU A 186 -3.05 50.18 -12.05
C GLU A 186 -4.45 50.17 -11.39
N SER A 187 -4.52 49.96 -10.07
CA SER A 187 -5.79 49.81 -9.35
C SER A 187 -6.40 51.14 -8.89
N GLY A 188 -5.69 52.27 -9.05
CA GLY A 188 -6.21 53.60 -8.76
C GLY A 188 -6.61 53.85 -7.31
N ILE A 189 -5.96 53.16 -6.35
CA ILE A 189 -6.10 53.35 -4.91
C ILE A 189 -4.96 54.23 -4.39
#